data_AF-A0A1L0AQA7-F1
#
_entry.id   AF-A0A1L0AQA7-F1
#
_cell.length_a   1.000
_cell.length_b   1.000
_cell.length_c   1.000
_cell.angle_alpha   90.00
_cell.angle_beta   90.00
_cell.angle_gamma   90.00
#
_symmetry.space_group_name_H-M   'P 1'
#
loop_
_entity.id
_entity.type
_entity.pdbx_description
1 polymer ?
#
loop_
_entity_poly.entity_id
_entity_poly.type
_entity_poly.pdbx_seq_one_letter_code
_entity_poly.pdbx_strand_id
1 'polypeptide(L)'
;MTVEALRTFCHEVKPNPLHQRRALEKSAENNPFALIPYKPNYILPVTYSKGRTEPYKNLDSEYDFDDVEIKFQVSLKYIVAEDFMTPGFDVQLAFTSVSWWQAYNSDSSSPFRETNYEPEMIFQYSEPWDLFGLPVAITALSLNHQSNGQSGSLSRSWNRIIGTMAFAHDDVVWAVRGWWRVPEDEKLTPDSSQGDDNPDIEKYLGYGDLNMVWKLPYSNSLDFKLRNNLRSDNKGSIQVGWSFPLSKHLFGYVEYFNGYGESLIYYDQHVSRVGVGFRLTNWL
;
A
#
# COMPACT_ATOMS: atom_id res chain seq x y z
N MET A 1 -40.21 -8.64 15.22
CA MET A 1 -38.93 -8.56 15.95
C MET A 1 -38.98 -7.34 16.86
N THR A 2 -38.76 -7.49 18.17
CA THR A 2 -38.80 -6.35 19.11
C THR A 2 -37.50 -5.54 19.03
N VAL A 3 -37.52 -4.26 19.46
CA VAL A 3 -36.31 -3.41 19.53
C VAL A 3 -35.24 -4.05 20.41
N GLU A 4 -35.65 -4.77 21.46
CA GLU A 4 -34.76 -5.53 22.33
C GLU A 4 -34.13 -6.74 21.63
N ALA A 5 -34.92 -7.52 20.87
CA ALA A 5 -34.39 -8.61 20.05
C ALA A 5 -33.42 -8.11 18.96
N LEU A 6 -33.69 -6.93 18.38
CA LEU A 6 -32.78 -6.24 17.46
C LEU A 6 -31.47 -5.82 18.13
N ARG A 7 -31.53 -5.27 19.35
CA ARG A 7 -30.33 -4.87 20.10
C ARG A 7 -29.48 -6.06 20.50
N THR A 8 -30.09 -7.16 20.95
CA THR A 8 -29.37 -8.40 21.29
C THR A 8 -28.74 -9.02 20.05
N PHE A 9 -29.48 -9.10 18.94
CA PHE A 9 -28.95 -9.59 17.66
C PHE A 9 -27.77 -8.75 17.15
N CYS A 10 -27.88 -7.42 17.21
CA CYS A 10 -26.78 -6.51 16.84
C CYS A 10 -25.60 -6.55 17.83
N HIS A 11 -25.81 -7.01 19.07
CA HIS A 11 -24.74 -7.20 20.05
C HIS A 11 -23.99 -8.53 19.86
N GLU A 12 -24.69 -9.57 19.41
CA GLU A 12 -24.12 -10.90 19.15
C GLU A 12 -23.37 -10.96 17.81
N VAL A 13 -23.82 -10.21 16.80
CA VAL A 13 -23.10 -10.08 15.53
C VAL A 13 -22.01 -9.02 15.70
N LYS A 14 -20.77 -9.45 16.02
CA LYS A 14 -19.61 -8.55 15.90
C LYS A 14 -19.61 -7.96 14.48
N PRO A 15 -19.67 -6.62 14.32
CA PRO A 15 -19.68 -6.03 12.99
C PRO A 15 -18.38 -6.36 12.28
N ASN A 16 -18.50 -6.83 11.03
CA ASN A 16 -17.36 -7.07 10.15
C ASN A 16 -16.46 -5.81 10.13
N PRO A 17 -15.14 -5.92 10.42
CA PRO A 17 -14.23 -4.77 10.47
C PRO A 17 -14.25 -3.90 9.21
N LEU A 18 -14.42 -4.50 8.02
CA LEU A 18 -14.54 -3.77 6.76
C LEU A 18 -15.85 -2.97 6.67
N HIS A 19 -16.95 -3.54 7.16
CA HIS A 19 -18.25 -2.86 7.20
C HIS A 19 -18.23 -1.69 8.18
N GLN A 20 -17.59 -1.87 9.36
CA GLN A 20 -17.41 -0.79 10.33
C GLN A 20 -16.57 0.34 9.73
N ARG A 21 -15.44 0.02 9.07
CA ARG A 21 -14.61 1.00 8.36
C ARG A 21 -15.44 1.77 7.34
N ARG A 22 -16.17 1.08 6.46
CA ARG A 22 -17.01 1.72 5.43
C ARG A 22 -18.03 2.69 6.03
N ALA A 23 -18.70 2.31 7.12
CA ALA A 23 -19.66 3.18 7.79
C ALA A 23 -19.01 4.47 8.34
N LEU A 24 -17.79 4.38 8.88
CA LEU A 24 -17.03 5.54 9.35
C LEU A 24 -16.57 6.43 8.19
N GLU A 25 -16.13 5.84 7.09
CA GLU A 25 -15.76 6.57 5.87
C GLU A 25 -16.96 7.36 5.32
N LYS A 26 -18.12 6.71 5.15
CA LYS A 26 -19.37 7.37 4.72
C LYS A 26 -19.82 8.48 5.66
N SER A 27 -19.67 8.29 6.98
CA SER A 27 -20.00 9.33 7.94
C SER A 27 -19.07 10.55 7.80
N ALA A 28 -17.82 10.37 7.36
CA ALA A 28 -16.86 11.44 7.19
C ALA A 28 -17.05 12.21 5.86
N GLU A 29 -17.58 11.57 4.81
CA GLU A 29 -17.80 12.17 3.48
C GLU A 29 -18.64 13.45 3.51
N ASN A 30 -19.61 13.56 4.41
CA ASN A 30 -20.45 14.76 4.54
C ASN A 30 -19.67 16.00 5.05
N ASN A 31 -18.43 15.82 5.50
CA ASN A 31 -17.56 16.93 5.88
C ASN A 31 -16.62 17.29 4.72
N PRO A 32 -16.78 18.48 4.10
CA PRO A 32 -15.95 18.90 2.95
C PRO A 32 -14.46 19.09 3.27
N PHE A 33 -14.10 19.09 4.56
CA PHE A 33 -12.71 19.16 5.02
C PHE A 33 -12.16 17.79 5.47
N ALA A 34 -12.96 16.72 5.40
CA ALA A 34 -12.49 15.39 5.78
C ALA A 34 -11.57 14.80 4.70
N LEU A 35 -10.40 14.34 5.15
CA LEU A 35 -9.51 13.51 4.35
C LEU A 35 -9.73 12.04 4.74
N ILE A 36 -10.15 11.22 3.79
CA ILE A 36 -10.43 9.80 4.05
C ILE A 36 -9.16 8.99 3.79
N PRO A 37 -8.67 8.19 4.74
CA PRO A 37 -7.49 7.35 4.52
C PRO A 37 -7.80 6.20 3.57
N TYR A 38 -6.89 5.91 2.64
CA TYR A 38 -6.99 4.75 1.76
C TYR A 38 -6.15 3.57 2.28
N LYS A 39 -4.82 3.68 2.16
CA LYS A 39 -3.84 2.82 2.84
C LYS A 39 -3.44 3.47 4.18
N PRO A 40 -2.63 2.80 5.00
CA PRO A 40 -2.13 3.36 6.25
C PRO A 40 -1.37 4.66 6.05
N ASN A 41 -1.52 5.60 6.98
CA ASN A 41 -0.71 6.80 7.06
C ASN A 41 0.28 6.64 8.23
N TYR A 42 1.57 6.73 7.95
CA TYR A 42 2.61 6.52 8.95
C TYR A 42 3.85 7.36 8.68
N ILE A 43 4.64 7.57 9.73
CA ILE A 43 5.99 8.09 9.67
C ILE A 43 6.88 7.21 10.55
N LEU A 44 8.00 6.77 10.00
CA LEU A 44 9.06 6.03 10.67
C LEU A 44 10.28 6.96 10.69
N PRO A 45 10.48 7.74 11.77
CA PRO A 45 11.63 8.63 11.87
C PRO A 45 12.96 7.88 11.83
N VAL A 46 12.99 6.62 12.27
CA VAL A 46 14.20 5.81 12.22
C VAL A 46 13.88 4.54 11.46
N THR A 47 14.46 4.42 10.26
CA THR A 47 14.57 3.15 9.56
C THR A 47 16.03 2.84 9.29
N TYR A 48 16.41 1.56 9.40
CA TYR A 48 17.74 1.07 9.11
C TYR A 48 17.68 0.07 7.95
N SER A 49 18.50 0.29 6.93
CA SER A 49 18.77 -0.61 5.82
C SER A 49 20.16 -0.28 5.28
N LYS A 50 20.91 -1.27 4.79
CA LYS A 50 22.17 -0.97 4.09
C LYS A 50 21.92 -0.01 2.93
N GLY A 51 22.62 1.12 2.91
CA GLY A 51 22.62 2.09 1.82
C GLY A 51 23.14 1.44 0.54
N ARG A 52 22.25 1.28 -0.45
CA ARG A 52 22.57 0.66 -1.74
C ARG A 52 22.67 1.71 -2.83
N THR A 53 23.82 1.81 -3.47
CA THR A 53 24.03 2.80 -4.54
C THR A 53 23.92 2.18 -5.92
N GLU A 54 23.66 0.85 -6.03
CA GLU A 54 23.56 0.12 -7.31
C GLU A 54 22.78 0.86 -8.41
N PRO A 55 21.55 1.37 -8.18
CA PRO A 55 20.80 2.06 -9.22
C PRO A 55 21.39 3.41 -9.63
N TYR A 56 22.29 3.97 -8.83
CA TYR A 56 22.87 5.30 -8.98
C TYR A 56 24.32 5.27 -9.50
N LYS A 57 24.94 4.09 -9.64
CA LYS A 57 26.37 3.92 -9.97
C LYS A 57 26.81 4.52 -11.31
N ASN A 58 25.89 4.72 -12.25
CA ASN A 58 26.20 5.24 -13.58
C ASN A 58 25.94 6.74 -13.73
N LEU A 59 25.75 7.45 -12.63
CA LEU A 59 25.54 8.90 -12.62
C LEU A 59 26.86 9.62 -12.38
N ASP A 60 27.01 10.82 -12.94
CA ASP A 60 28.20 11.67 -12.78
C ASP A 60 28.44 12.13 -11.34
N SER A 61 27.48 11.90 -10.44
CA SER A 61 27.55 12.23 -9.01
C SER A 61 27.73 10.97 -8.18
N GLU A 62 28.74 10.95 -7.31
CA GLU A 62 28.84 9.92 -6.26
C GLU A 62 27.72 10.16 -5.25
N TYR A 63 26.79 9.21 -5.15
CA TYR A 63 25.80 9.17 -4.10
C TYR A 63 26.35 8.39 -2.92
N ASP A 64 26.47 9.05 -1.77
CA ASP A 64 26.78 8.40 -0.50
C ASP A 64 25.53 8.43 0.38
N PHE A 65 24.88 7.29 0.55
CA PHE A 65 23.64 7.18 1.33
C PHE A 65 23.94 6.58 2.70
N ASP A 66 23.42 7.23 3.73
CA ASP A 66 23.41 6.70 5.08
C ASP A 66 22.51 5.47 5.16
N ASP A 67 22.88 4.53 6.04
CA ASP A 67 22.08 3.36 6.36
C ASP A 67 20.77 3.72 7.11
N VAL A 68 20.68 4.95 7.64
CA VAL A 68 19.55 5.43 8.43
C VAL A 68 18.80 6.51 7.68
N GLU A 69 17.49 6.32 7.50
CA GLU A 69 16.64 7.27 6.80
C GLU A 69 15.23 7.30 7.39
N ILE A 70 14.53 8.42 7.17
CA ILE A 70 13.11 8.56 7.50
C ILE A 70 12.31 7.90 6.36
N LYS A 71 11.32 7.08 6.72
CA LYS A 71 10.35 6.52 5.78
C LYS A 71 8.95 6.98 6.16
N PHE A 72 8.15 7.46 5.24
CA PHE A 72 6.76 7.80 5.54
C PHE A 72 5.84 7.51 4.37
N GLN A 73 4.57 7.27 4.68
CA GLN A 73 3.51 7.06 3.70
C GLN A 73 2.33 7.98 4.00
N VAL A 74 1.88 8.67 2.96
CA VAL A 74 0.61 9.40 2.95
C VAL A 74 -0.31 8.71 1.96
N SER A 75 -1.52 8.36 2.39
CA SER A 75 -2.48 7.67 1.53
C SER A 75 -3.90 8.11 1.83
N LEU A 76 -4.53 8.69 0.82
CA LEU A 76 -5.85 9.30 0.88
C LEU A 76 -6.71 8.78 -0.25
N LYS A 77 -8.02 8.82 -0.04
CA LYS A 77 -9.03 8.63 -1.09
C LYS A 77 -10.14 9.65 -0.99
N TYR A 78 -10.84 9.78 -2.10
CA TYR A 78 -12.06 10.54 -2.26
C TYR A 78 -13.09 9.66 -2.99
N ILE A 79 -14.32 9.62 -2.48
CA ILE A 79 -15.41 8.86 -3.09
C ILE A 79 -16.12 9.80 -4.06
N VAL A 80 -15.95 9.54 -5.36
CA VAL A 80 -16.43 10.40 -6.44
C VAL A 80 -17.91 10.16 -6.73
N ALA A 81 -18.33 8.90 -6.65
CA ALA A 81 -19.72 8.51 -6.83
C ALA A 81 -20.01 7.30 -5.92
N GLU A 82 -20.99 7.45 -5.04
CA GLU A 82 -21.55 6.35 -4.28
C GLU A 82 -22.63 5.63 -5.10
N ASP A 83 -22.76 4.31 -4.89
CA ASP A 83 -23.82 3.48 -5.49
C ASP A 83 -23.98 3.72 -7.01
N PHE A 84 -22.86 3.96 -7.70
CA PHE A 84 -22.78 4.15 -9.13
C PHE A 84 -23.39 2.92 -9.82
N MET A 85 -24.43 3.11 -10.64
CA MET A 85 -25.17 2.04 -11.35
C MET A 85 -25.94 1.03 -10.47
N THR A 86 -25.42 0.60 -9.30
CA THR A 86 -26.05 -0.37 -8.41
C THR A 86 -25.67 -0.09 -6.94
N PRO A 87 -26.55 -0.40 -5.96
CA PRO A 87 -26.20 -0.30 -4.55
C PRO A 87 -24.91 -1.07 -4.22
N GLY A 88 -24.03 -0.44 -3.45
CA GLY A 88 -22.76 -0.98 -3.01
C GLY A 88 -21.59 -0.78 -3.98
N PHE A 89 -21.83 -0.25 -5.19
CA PHE A 89 -20.79 -0.02 -6.18
C PHE A 89 -20.31 1.44 -6.18
N ASP A 90 -19.16 1.68 -5.54
CA ASP A 90 -18.60 3.01 -5.34
C ASP A 90 -17.43 3.27 -6.31
N VAL A 91 -17.34 4.48 -6.87
CA VAL A 91 -16.20 4.95 -7.66
C VAL A 91 -15.35 5.87 -6.79
N GLN A 92 -14.06 5.55 -6.66
CA GLN A 92 -13.13 6.24 -5.77
C GLN A 92 -11.88 6.68 -6.53
N LEU A 93 -11.33 7.82 -6.13
CA LEU A 93 -9.97 8.22 -6.51
C LEU A 93 -9.10 8.11 -5.27
N ALA A 94 -7.95 7.49 -5.40
CA ALA A 94 -6.99 7.38 -4.32
C ALA A 94 -5.60 7.85 -4.77
N PHE A 95 -4.82 8.30 -3.81
CA PHE A 95 -3.45 8.71 -4.01
C PHE A 95 -2.62 8.22 -2.82
N THR A 96 -1.55 7.47 -3.12
CA THR A 96 -0.55 7.07 -2.14
C THR A 96 0.81 7.62 -2.52
N SER A 97 1.52 8.21 -1.56
CA SER A 97 2.92 8.57 -1.70
C SER A 97 3.73 7.88 -0.61
N VAL A 98 4.84 7.24 -0.98
CA VAL A 98 5.82 6.69 -0.03
C VAL A 98 7.17 7.34 -0.32
N SER A 99 7.79 7.91 0.71
CA SER A 99 9.06 8.60 0.59
C SER A 99 10.12 8.02 1.51
N TRP A 100 11.36 7.98 1.00
CA TRP A 100 12.57 7.62 1.72
C TRP A 100 13.51 8.82 1.74
N TRP A 101 13.73 9.37 2.93
CA TRP A 101 14.39 10.65 3.12
C TRP A 101 15.67 10.49 3.95
N GLN A 102 16.80 10.86 3.35
CA GLN A 102 18.12 10.88 3.98
C GLN A 102 18.25 12.07 4.94
N ALA A 103 17.29 12.25 5.85
CA ALA A 103 17.19 13.40 6.74
C ALA A 103 18.46 13.66 7.56
N TYR A 104 19.18 12.58 7.90
CA TYR A 104 20.36 12.58 8.75
C TYR A 104 21.67 12.78 7.98
N ASN A 105 21.63 12.66 6.65
CA ASN A 105 22.80 12.78 5.78
C ASN A 105 23.10 14.24 5.47
N SER A 106 23.68 14.94 6.45
CA SER A 106 24.04 16.35 6.32
C SER A 106 25.10 16.59 5.24
N ASP A 107 25.97 15.61 5.01
CA ASP A 107 27.08 15.71 4.07
C ASP A 107 26.57 15.77 2.63
N SER A 108 25.40 15.19 2.35
CA SER A 108 24.70 15.27 1.06
C SER A 108 23.52 16.25 1.02
N SER A 109 23.40 17.18 1.99
CA SER A 109 22.27 18.14 2.11
C SER A 109 20.89 17.49 2.33
N SER A 110 20.86 16.35 3.03
CA SER A 110 19.66 15.65 3.47
C SER A 110 18.61 15.38 2.37
N PRO A 111 18.98 14.73 1.24
CA PRO A 111 18.12 14.62 0.08
C PRO A 111 17.02 13.58 0.26
N PHE A 112 15.90 13.73 -0.45
CA PHE A 112 15.01 12.59 -0.68
C PHE A 112 15.71 11.60 -1.61
N ARG A 113 15.94 10.38 -1.15
CA ARG A 113 16.55 9.33 -1.98
C ARG A 113 15.57 8.82 -3.03
N GLU A 114 14.32 8.68 -2.64
CA GLU A 114 13.24 8.17 -3.49
C GLU A 114 11.89 8.63 -2.98
N THR A 115 10.95 8.87 -3.89
CA THR A 115 9.52 8.96 -3.58
C THR A 115 8.76 8.19 -4.64
N ASN A 116 7.74 7.43 -4.26
CA ASN A 116 6.85 6.75 -5.21
C ASN A 116 5.44 7.30 -5.08
N TYR A 117 4.90 7.75 -6.20
CA TYR A 117 3.56 8.28 -6.34
C TYR A 117 2.67 7.21 -6.99
N GLU A 118 1.54 6.91 -6.36
CA GLU A 118 0.62 5.85 -6.76
C GLU A 118 -0.84 6.36 -6.76
N PRO A 119 -1.26 7.09 -7.82
CA PRO A 119 -2.68 7.38 -8.03
C PRO A 119 -3.45 6.14 -8.53
N GLU A 120 -4.69 6.01 -8.05
CA GLU A 120 -5.59 4.91 -8.39
C GLU A 120 -7.01 5.45 -8.67
N MET A 121 -7.66 4.93 -9.71
CA MET A 121 -9.12 4.99 -9.87
C MET A 121 -9.69 3.63 -9.55
N ILE A 122 -10.58 3.54 -8.57
CA ILE A 122 -11.03 2.29 -7.96
C ILE A 122 -12.55 2.16 -8.15
N PHE A 123 -12.96 1.05 -8.73
CA PHE A 123 -14.35 0.64 -8.87
C PHE A 123 -14.61 -0.47 -7.85
N GLN A 124 -15.21 -0.13 -6.72
CA GLN A 124 -15.33 -1.01 -5.56
C GLN A 124 -16.77 -1.46 -5.36
N TYR A 125 -17.00 -2.78 -5.31
CA TYR A 125 -18.27 -3.36 -4.90
C TYR A 125 -18.16 -3.89 -3.47
N SER A 126 -19.05 -3.40 -2.60
CA SER A 126 -18.94 -3.58 -1.15
C SER A 126 -20.11 -4.38 -0.54
N GLU A 127 -20.99 -4.95 -1.36
CA GLU A 127 -21.98 -5.91 -0.88
C GLU A 127 -21.36 -7.32 -0.86
N PRO A 128 -21.46 -8.04 0.27
CA PRO A 128 -20.91 -9.38 0.38
C PRO A 128 -21.54 -10.36 -0.61
N TRP A 129 -20.72 -11.25 -1.17
CA TRP A 129 -21.17 -12.35 -2.03
C TRP A 129 -20.33 -13.61 -1.80
N ASP A 130 -20.81 -14.75 -2.28
CA ASP A 130 -20.18 -16.05 -2.04
C ASP A 130 -19.38 -16.53 -3.26
N LEU A 131 -18.10 -16.85 -3.03
CA LEU A 131 -17.22 -17.48 -4.02
C LEU A 131 -16.93 -18.92 -3.59
N PHE A 132 -17.71 -19.87 -4.10
CA PHE A 132 -17.54 -21.31 -3.80
C PHE A 132 -17.56 -21.64 -2.29
N GLY A 133 -18.43 -21.00 -1.52
CA GLY A 133 -18.53 -21.14 -0.06
C GLY A 133 -17.64 -20.19 0.73
N LEU A 134 -16.84 -19.35 0.07
CA LEU A 134 -15.98 -18.36 0.69
C LEU A 134 -16.64 -16.97 0.63
N PRO A 135 -17.02 -16.36 1.78
CA PRO A 135 -17.67 -15.06 1.79
C PRO A 135 -16.67 -13.95 1.43
N VAL A 136 -16.86 -13.35 0.26
CA VAL A 136 -16.11 -12.17 -0.20
C VAL A 136 -16.81 -10.93 0.34
N ALA A 137 -16.08 -10.08 1.07
CA ALA A 137 -16.63 -8.87 1.68
C ALA A 137 -16.56 -7.66 0.74
N ILE A 138 -15.48 -7.53 -0.02
CA ILE A 138 -15.28 -6.45 -0.99
C ILE A 138 -14.62 -7.01 -2.24
N THR A 139 -15.06 -6.56 -3.41
CA THR A 139 -14.31 -6.69 -4.65
C THR A 139 -13.99 -5.33 -5.22
N ALA A 140 -12.87 -5.22 -5.92
CA ALA A 140 -12.55 -3.99 -6.63
C ALA A 140 -11.79 -4.27 -7.92
N LEU A 141 -11.98 -3.39 -8.90
CA LEU A 141 -11.10 -3.24 -10.04
C LEU A 141 -10.48 -1.84 -9.97
N SER A 142 -9.16 -1.75 -10.12
CA SER A 142 -8.45 -0.48 -10.02
C SER A 142 -7.59 -0.23 -11.26
N LEU A 143 -7.70 0.97 -11.80
CA LEU A 143 -6.70 1.52 -12.73
C LEU A 143 -5.63 2.19 -11.89
N ASN A 144 -4.39 1.73 -12.01
CA ASN A 144 -3.29 2.14 -11.16
C ASN A 144 -2.12 2.61 -12.02
N HIS A 145 -1.58 3.77 -11.66
CA HIS A 145 -0.28 4.21 -12.13
C HIS A 145 0.64 4.28 -10.93
N GLN A 146 1.90 3.87 -11.09
CA GLN A 146 2.92 4.09 -10.06
C GLN A 146 4.20 4.56 -10.73
N SER A 147 4.77 5.66 -10.25
CA SER A 147 6.05 6.18 -10.74
C SER A 147 6.85 6.84 -9.61
N ASN A 148 8.14 7.03 -9.83
CA ASN A 148 9.00 7.71 -8.86
C ASN A 148 9.20 9.21 -9.13
N GLY A 149 8.68 9.72 -10.25
CA GLY A 149 8.80 11.13 -10.64
C GLY A 149 10.24 11.57 -10.97
N GLN A 150 11.16 10.63 -11.16
CA GLN A 150 12.53 10.89 -11.61
C GLN A 150 12.59 10.94 -13.15
N SER A 151 13.74 11.33 -13.69
CA SER A 151 13.99 11.38 -15.14
C SER A 151 15.20 10.53 -15.54
N GLY A 152 15.36 10.33 -16.85
CA GLY A 152 16.49 9.60 -17.43
C GLY A 152 16.62 8.17 -16.89
N SER A 153 17.86 7.74 -16.64
CA SER A 153 18.18 6.40 -16.12
C SER A 153 17.63 6.10 -14.71
N LEU A 154 17.22 7.11 -13.94
CA LEU A 154 16.57 6.95 -12.64
C LEU A 154 15.03 6.85 -12.72
N SER A 155 14.44 7.18 -13.88
CA SER A 155 12.99 7.08 -14.08
C SER A 155 12.52 5.64 -13.88
N ARG A 156 11.49 5.46 -13.06
CA ARG A 156 10.80 4.18 -12.88
C ARG A 156 9.31 4.41 -12.91
N SER A 157 8.60 3.62 -13.69
CA SER A 157 7.17 3.70 -13.81
C SER A 157 6.55 2.42 -14.37
N TRP A 158 5.28 2.23 -14.08
CA TRP A 158 4.46 1.16 -14.66
C TRP A 158 2.97 1.44 -14.43
N ASN A 159 2.16 0.89 -15.33
CA ASN A 159 0.70 0.99 -15.31
C ASN A 159 0.07 -0.39 -15.11
N ARG A 160 -1.00 -0.46 -14.31
CA ARG A 160 -1.63 -1.74 -13.93
C ARG A 160 -3.15 -1.64 -13.91
N ILE A 161 -3.79 -2.74 -14.29
CA ILE A 161 -5.18 -3.04 -13.94
C ILE A 161 -5.14 -4.05 -12.79
N ILE A 162 -5.67 -3.69 -11.63
CA ILE A 162 -5.60 -4.50 -10.41
C ILE A 162 -6.98 -5.02 -10.04
N GLY A 163 -7.14 -6.34 -9.97
CA GLY A 163 -8.30 -7.00 -9.38
C GLY A 163 -8.04 -7.30 -7.92
N THR A 164 -8.98 -6.95 -7.04
CA THR A 164 -8.90 -7.17 -5.59
C THR A 164 -10.10 -7.94 -5.10
N MET A 165 -9.88 -8.93 -4.23
CA MET A 165 -10.91 -9.56 -3.41
C MET A 165 -10.46 -9.49 -1.96
N ALA A 166 -11.30 -8.92 -1.09
CA ALA A 166 -11.06 -8.83 0.34
C ALA A 166 -12.10 -9.66 1.11
N PHE A 167 -11.61 -10.28 2.17
CA PHE A 167 -12.31 -11.23 3.00
C PHE A 167 -12.15 -10.79 4.45
N ALA A 168 -13.20 -10.94 5.24
CA ALA A 168 -13.17 -10.62 6.65
C ALA A 168 -13.79 -11.74 7.45
N HIS A 169 -13.05 -12.24 8.42
CA HIS A 169 -13.49 -13.30 9.32
C HIS A 169 -13.03 -12.97 10.73
N ASP A 170 -13.98 -12.69 11.61
CA ASP A 170 -13.74 -12.22 12.97
C ASP A 170 -12.75 -11.04 13.03
N ASP A 171 -11.59 -11.28 13.64
CA ASP A 171 -10.54 -10.28 13.87
C ASP A 171 -9.47 -10.28 12.75
N VAL A 172 -9.66 -11.06 11.69
CA VAL A 172 -8.74 -11.16 10.55
C VAL A 172 -9.40 -10.63 9.27
N VAL A 173 -8.70 -9.73 8.59
CA VAL A 173 -9.04 -9.30 7.24
C VAL A 173 -7.88 -9.62 6.33
N TRP A 174 -8.15 -10.19 5.17
CA TRP A 174 -7.13 -10.44 4.16
C TRP A 174 -7.65 -10.12 2.78
N ALA A 175 -6.74 -9.77 1.88
CA ALA A 175 -7.05 -9.41 0.51
C ALA A 175 -6.01 -10.00 -0.43
N VAL A 176 -6.50 -10.63 -1.50
CA VAL A 176 -5.68 -11.06 -2.62
C VAL A 176 -5.84 -10.02 -3.73
N ARG A 177 -4.71 -9.59 -4.28
CA ARG A 177 -4.66 -8.72 -5.44
C ARG A 177 -3.93 -9.44 -6.56
N GLY A 178 -4.53 -9.42 -7.73
CA GLY A 178 -3.87 -9.78 -8.99
C GLY A 178 -3.80 -8.55 -9.87
N TRP A 179 -2.76 -8.42 -10.68
CA TRP A 179 -2.66 -7.32 -11.63
C TRP A 179 -2.18 -7.78 -13.00
N TRP A 180 -2.72 -7.10 -14.00
CA TRP A 180 -2.17 -7.11 -15.35
C TRP A 180 -1.40 -5.81 -15.55
N ARG A 181 -0.12 -5.93 -15.93
CA ARG A 181 0.71 -4.80 -16.34
C ARG A 181 0.31 -4.37 -17.74
N VAL A 182 -0.01 -3.09 -17.91
CA VAL A 182 -0.28 -2.51 -19.22
C VAL A 182 1.07 -2.43 -19.96
N PRO A 183 1.20 -3.02 -21.17
CA PRO A 183 2.45 -2.97 -21.94
C PRO A 183 2.83 -1.53 -22.33
N GLU A 184 4.13 -1.28 -22.34
CA GLU A 184 4.74 -0.01 -22.75
C GLU A 184 5.79 -0.31 -23.84
N ASP A 185 6.03 0.62 -24.75
CA ASP A 185 6.99 0.45 -25.85
C ASP A 185 8.43 0.38 -25.33
N GLU A 186 9.34 -0.30 -26.04
CA GLU A 186 10.75 -0.31 -25.64
C GLU A 186 11.40 1.08 -25.74
N LYS A 187 12.30 1.39 -24.82
CA LYS A 187 13.12 2.61 -24.92
C LYS A 187 14.12 2.52 -26.07
N LEU A 188 14.25 3.61 -26.82
CA LEU A 188 15.28 3.75 -27.86
C LEU A 188 16.69 3.85 -27.25
N THR A 189 16.81 4.51 -26.10
CA THR A 189 18.04 4.66 -25.31
C THR A 189 17.70 4.68 -23.81
N PRO A 190 18.65 4.37 -22.89
CA PRO A 190 18.39 4.42 -21.45
C PRO A 190 17.84 5.76 -20.95
N ASP A 191 18.28 6.87 -21.55
CA ASP A 191 17.87 8.24 -21.19
C ASP A 191 16.67 8.73 -21.99
N SER A 192 16.06 7.87 -22.82
CA SER A 192 14.83 8.22 -23.53
C SER A 192 13.72 8.54 -22.54
N SER A 193 13.01 9.63 -22.81
CA SER A 193 11.85 10.08 -22.03
C SER A 193 10.57 9.29 -22.34
N GLN A 194 10.62 8.41 -23.34
CA GLN A 194 9.52 7.55 -23.74
C GLN A 194 9.97 6.10 -23.76
N GLY A 195 9.03 5.21 -23.44
CA GLY A 195 9.22 3.77 -23.38
C GLY A 195 9.37 3.25 -21.95
N ASP A 196 9.47 1.92 -21.84
CA ASP A 196 9.43 1.16 -20.61
C ASP A 196 10.67 1.40 -19.73
N ASP A 197 10.46 2.03 -18.57
CA ASP A 197 11.49 2.33 -17.57
C ASP A 197 12.08 1.10 -16.88
N ASN A 198 11.34 -0.01 -16.84
CA ASN A 198 11.66 -1.19 -16.06
C ASN A 198 11.01 -2.44 -16.70
N PRO A 199 11.51 -2.88 -17.87
CA PRO A 199 10.87 -3.93 -18.67
C PRO A 199 10.79 -5.28 -17.97
N ASP A 200 11.66 -5.53 -16.99
CA ASP A 200 11.69 -6.76 -16.23
C ASP A 200 11.10 -6.65 -14.80
N ILE A 201 10.34 -5.59 -14.49
CA ILE A 201 9.74 -5.39 -13.16
C ILE A 201 8.89 -6.58 -12.69
N GLU A 202 8.20 -7.28 -13.60
CA GLU A 202 7.41 -8.47 -13.27
C GLU A 202 8.27 -9.66 -12.83
N LYS A 203 9.55 -9.71 -13.22
CA LYS A 203 10.48 -10.74 -12.70
C LYS A 203 10.71 -10.61 -11.21
N TYR A 204 10.49 -9.42 -10.63
CA TYR A 204 10.71 -9.15 -9.21
C TYR A 204 9.40 -9.01 -8.45
N LEU A 205 8.45 -8.24 -9.00
CA LEU A 205 7.20 -7.92 -8.32
C LEU A 205 6.09 -8.94 -8.62
N GLY A 206 6.22 -9.75 -9.67
CA GLY A 206 5.21 -10.74 -10.02
C GLY A 206 3.90 -10.13 -10.50
N TYR A 207 2.83 -10.90 -10.30
CA TYR A 207 1.50 -10.66 -10.85
C TYR A 207 0.44 -10.42 -9.77
N GLY A 208 0.84 -10.35 -8.50
CA GLY A 208 -0.09 -10.20 -7.40
C GLY A 208 0.58 -10.11 -6.03
N ASP A 209 -0.22 -9.79 -5.02
CA ASP A 209 0.18 -9.87 -3.62
C ASP A 209 -0.98 -10.26 -2.70
N LEU A 210 -0.62 -10.79 -1.52
CA LEU A 210 -1.52 -11.09 -0.42
C LEU A 210 -1.29 -10.07 0.69
N ASN A 211 -2.36 -9.44 1.16
CA ASN A 211 -2.33 -8.52 2.29
C ASN A 211 -3.19 -9.12 3.40
N MET A 212 -2.74 -9.03 4.65
CA MET A 212 -3.50 -9.53 5.80
C MET A 212 -3.34 -8.56 6.96
N VAL A 213 -4.40 -8.40 7.74
CA VAL A 213 -4.46 -7.60 8.95
C VAL A 213 -5.12 -8.44 10.02
N TRP A 214 -4.45 -8.59 11.16
CA TRP A 214 -4.96 -9.31 12.30
C TRP A 214 -5.10 -8.34 13.48
N LYS A 215 -6.35 -8.08 13.88
CA LYS A 215 -6.66 -7.34 15.11
C LYS A 215 -6.36 -8.24 16.31
N LEU A 216 -5.58 -7.70 17.25
CA LEU A 216 -5.18 -8.36 18.48
C LEU A 216 -5.82 -7.65 19.69
N PRO A 217 -5.87 -8.29 20.86
CA PRO A 217 -6.34 -7.66 22.08
C PRO A 217 -5.62 -6.35 22.42
N TYR A 218 -6.28 -5.50 23.21
CA TYR A 218 -5.75 -4.21 23.66
C TYR A 218 -5.39 -3.26 22.50
N SER A 219 -6.20 -3.26 21.43
CA SER A 219 -6.04 -2.39 20.25
C SER A 219 -4.71 -2.56 19.51
N ASN A 220 -4.08 -3.72 19.64
CA ASN A 220 -2.91 -4.09 18.84
C ASN A 220 -3.36 -4.58 17.46
N SER A 221 -2.48 -4.50 16.47
CA SER A 221 -2.69 -5.18 15.20
C SER A 221 -1.37 -5.59 14.55
N LEU A 222 -1.42 -6.69 13.81
CA LEU A 222 -0.37 -7.08 12.88
C LEU A 222 -0.86 -6.90 11.45
N ASP A 223 -0.01 -6.39 10.58
CA ASP A 223 -0.24 -6.39 9.14
C ASP A 223 0.87 -7.10 8.39
N PHE A 224 0.50 -7.79 7.32
CA PHE A 224 1.39 -8.60 6.51
C PHE A 224 1.14 -8.28 5.05
N LYS A 225 2.22 -8.14 4.29
CA LYS A 225 2.17 -8.11 2.83
C LYS A 225 3.16 -9.14 2.30
N LEU A 226 2.65 -10.09 1.53
CA LEU A 226 3.44 -11.13 0.89
C LEU A 226 3.34 -10.95 -0.63
N ARG A 227 4.49 -10.97 -1.28
CA ARG A 227 4.60 -10.91 -2.74
C ARG A 227 5.51 -12.03 -3.23
N ASN A 228 5.13 -12.63 -4.35
CA ASN A 228 5.93 -13.65 -4.99
C ASN A 228 5.78 -13.56 -6.52
N ASN A 229 6.88 -13.72 -7.24
CA ASN A 229 6.88 -13.65 -8.70
C ASN A 229 6.32 -14.92 -9.38
N LEU A 230 6.20 -16.03 -8.65
CA LEU A 230 5.73 -17.34 -9.11
C LEU A 230 6.55 -17.90 -10.28
N ARG A 231 7.84 -17.56 -10.34
CA ARG A 231 8.78 -18.04 -11.37
C ARG A 231 9.74 -19.09 -10.78
N SER A 232 10.40 -19.85 -11.66
CA SER A 232 11.42 -20.82 -11.26
C SER A 232 12.63 -20.15 -10.58
N ASP A 233 13.13 -19.04 -11.12
CA ASP A 233 14.03 -18.11 -10.41
C ASP A 233 13.18 -17.21 -9.51
N ASN A 234 12.86 -17.74 -8.33
CA ASN A 234 11.87 -17.16 -7.43
C ASN A 234 12.37 -15.85 -6.78
N LYS A 235 11.55 -14.82 -6.86
CA LYS A 235 11.75 -13.51 -6.22
C LYS A 235 10.47 -13.14 -5.49
N GLY A 236 10.62 -12.41 -4.40
CA GLY A 236 9.47 -11.99 -3.60
C GLY A 236 9.87 -11.06 -2.49
N SER A 237 8.88 -10.70 -1.69
CA SER A 237 9.09 -9.91 -0.49
C SER A 237 8.04 -10.22 0.57
N ILE A 238 8.43 -9.97 1.80
CA ILE A 238 7.55 -9.94 2.96
C ILE A 238 7.68 -8.59 3.65
N GLN A 239 6.56 -8.02 4.05
CA GLN A 239 6.47 -6.90 4.97
C GLN A 239 5.63 -7.34 6.16
N VAL A 240 6.10 -7.02 7.37
CA VAL A 240 5.38 -7.24 8.62
C VAL A 240 5.34 -5.93 9.40
N GLY A 241 4.14 -5.50 9.75
CA GLY A 241 3.88 -4.34 10.57
C GLY A 241 3.28 -4.74 11.91
N TRP A 242 3.71 -4.11 13.00
CA TRP A 242 3.06 -4.20 14.31
C TRP A 242 2.68 -2.80 14.80
N SER A 243 1.39 -2.61 15.06
CA SER A 243 0.85 -1.39 15.66
C SER A 243 0.33 -1.64 17.06
N PHE A 244 0.64 -0.71 17.97
CA PHE A 244 0.19 -0.72 19.37
C PHE A 244 -0.29 0.68 19.78
N PRO A 245 -1.32 0.80 20.63
CA PRO A 245 -1.92 2.10 20.93
C PRO A 245 -0.98 2.97 21.78
N LEU A 246 -0.79 4.23 21.38
CA LEU A 246 -0.17 5.28 22.21
C LEU A 246 -1.21 6.26 22.72
N SER A 247 -2.24 6.55 21.90
CA SER A 247 -3.41 7.32 22.27
C SER A 247 -4.64 6.79 21.53
N LYS A 248 -5.78 7.49 21.62
CA LYS A 248 -7.00 7.12 20.90
C LYS A 248 -6.83 7.12 19.37
N HIS A 249 -5.97 7.97 18.83
CA HIS A 249 -5.81 8.16 17.38
C HIS A 249 -4.34 8.05 16.91
N LEU A 250 -3.42 7.69 17.80
CA LEU A 250 -2.00 7.55 17.50
C LEU A 250 -1.53 6.17 17.95
N PHE A 251 -0.84 5.48 17.06
CA PHE A 251 -0.27 4.17 17.31
C PHE A 251 1.24 4.24 17.16
N GLY A 252 1.96 3.53 18.03
CA GLY A 252 3.34 3.16 17.76
C GLY A 252 3.35 2.14 16.64
N TYR A 253 4.38 2.17 15.79
CA TYR A 253 4.47 1.30 14.64
C TYR A 253 5.90 0.80 14.45
N VAL A 254 6.03 -0.51 14.30
CA VAL A 254 7.28 -1.18 13.92
C VAL A 254 7.02 -1.89 12.60
N GLU A 255 7.89 -1.66 11.61
CA GLU A 255 7.80 -2.28 10.30
C GLU A 255 9.10 -3.03 10.00
N TYR A 256 8.97 -4.24 9.47
CA TYR A 256 10.07 -4.99 8.89
C TYR A 256 9.74 -5.35 7.44
N PHE A 257 10.66 -5.03 6.53
CA PHE A 257 10.59 -5.40 5.13
C PHE A 257 11.79 -6.26 4.77
N ASN A 258 11.57 -7.32 3.98
CA ASN A 258 12.64 -8.14 3.43
C ASN A 258 12.27 -8.66 2.04
N GLY A 259 13.14 -8.42 1.06
CA GLY A 259 12.99 -8.92 -0.32
C GLY A 259 13.11 -7.83 -1.37
N TYR A 260 12.42 -8.00 -2.50
CA TYR A 260 12.47 -7.11 -3.66
C TYR A 260 11.27 -6.16 -3.74
N GLY A 261 11.44 -5.00 -4.38
CA GLY A 261 10.33 -4.07 -4.62
C GLY A 261 9.88 -3.30 -3.40
N GLU A 262 10.81 -2.90 -2.51
CA GLU A 262 10.50 -1.96 -1.43
C GLU A 262 10.05 -0.60 -1.99
N SER A 263 10.82 -0.10 -2.96
CA SER A 263 10.53 1.09 -3.74
C SER A 263 10.77 0.80 -5.23
N LEU A 264 10.29 1.68 -6.10
CA LEU A 264 10.48 1.52 -7.54
C LEU A 264 11.96 1.58 -7.93
N ILE A 265 12.77 2.50 -7.39
CA ILE A 265 14.20 2.51 -7.73
C ILE A 265 14.96 1.25 -7.26
N TYR A 266 14.47 0.58 -6.22
CA TYR A 266 15.02 -0.69 -5.71
C TYR A 266 14.17 -1.91 -6.10
N TYR A 267 13.41 -1.84 -7.20
CA TYR A 267 12.54 -2.95 -7.60
C TYR A 267 13.30 -4.26 -7.83
N ASP A 268 14.51 -4.16 -8.38
CA ASP A 268 15.42 -5.25 -8.71
C ASP A 268 16.49 -5.51 -7.62
N GLN A 269 16.43 -4.77 -6.51
CA GLN A 269 17.38 -4.90 -5.40
C GLN A 269 16.74 -5.63 -4.22
N HIS A 270 17.49 -6.58 -3.64
CA HIS A 270 17.08 -7.20 -2.39
C HIS A 270 17.40 -6.29 -1.21
N VAL A 271 16.37 -5.83 -0.51
CA VAL A 271 16.48 -4.93 0.64
C VAL A 271 16.02 -5.63 1.91
N SER A 272 16.62 -5.28 3.03
CA SER A 272 16.15 -5.65 4.36
C SER A 272 16.12 -4.39 5.20
N ARG A 273 14.94 -4.01 5.67
CA ARG A 273 14.73 -2.77 6.42
C ARG A 273 13.94 -3.05 7.69
N VAL A 274 14.36 -2.43 8.79
CA VAL A 274 13.55 -2.30 10.00
C VAL A 274 13.28 -0.84 10.27
N GLY A 275 12.08 -0.50 10.71
CA GLY A 275 11.68 0.86 11.01
C GLY A 275 10.82 0.95 12.25
N VAL A 276 10.97 2.06 12.98
CA VAL A 276 10.17 2.37 14.18
C VAL A 276 9.65 3.79 14.08
N GLY A 277 8.39 3.98 14.45
CA GLY A 277 7.77 5.29 14.49
C GLY A 277 6.30 5.23 14.86
N PHE A 278 5.49 5.95 14.09
CA PHE A 278 4.11 6.27 14.41
C PHE A 278 3.19 6.03 13.22
N ARG A 279 1.97 5.60 13.52
CA ARG A 279 0.90 5.40 12.55
C ARG A 279 -0.34 6.16 13.01
N LEU A 280 -0.92 6.91 12.08
CA LEU A 280 -2.12 7.73 12.30
C LEU A 280 -3.37 6.94 11.94
N THR A 281 -3.33 6.19 10.83
CA THR A 281 -4.45 5.39 10.37
C THR A 281 -4.02 3.96 10.12
N ASN A 282 -4.83 3.01 10.60
CA ASN A 282 -4.63 1.60 10.36
C ASN A 282 -5.42 1.15 9.11
N TRP A 283 -5.28 -0.12 8.73
CA TRP A 283 -6.05 -0.73 7.64
C TRP A 283 -7.54 -0.93 8.00
N LEU A 284 -7.92 -0.92 9.28
CA LEU A 284 -9.24 -1.26 9.82
C LEU A 284 -9.61 -0.44 11.06
#